data_AF-A0A8B9MVZ6-F1
#
_entry.id   AF-A0A8B9MVZ6-F1
#
_cell.length_a   1.000
_cell.length_b   1.000
_cell.length_c   1.000
_cell.angle_alpha   90.00
_cell.angle_beta   90.00
_cell.angle_gamma   90.00
#
_symmetry.space_group_name_H-M   'P 1'
#
loop_
_entity.id
_entity.type
_entity.pdbx_description
1 polymer ?
#
loop_
_entity_poly.entity_id
_entity_poly.type
_entity_poly.pdbx_seq_one_letter_code
_entity_poly.pdbx_strand_id
1 'polypeptide(L)'
;MAHLLGHPGCMESLRADLRDLQAAIADVSSRAGAVRFPSWKFPDKVSCDLDLTALLERYSYAENDPEFTQHSHVVLLELVIDR
;
A
#
# COMPACT_ATOMS: atom_id res chain seq x y z
N MET A 1 4.28 -19.24 -7.60
CA MET A 1 4.01 -17.85 -7.19
C MET A 1 5.25 -17.12 -6.67
N ALA A 2 6.23 -17.78 -6.05
CA ALA A 2 7.44 -17.09 -5.54
C ALA A 2 8.22 -16.26 -6.58
N HIS A 3 8.21 -16.65 -7.86
CA HIS A 3 8.86 -15.90 -8.95
C HIS A 3 8.19 -14.57 -9.30
N LEU A 4 6.97 -14.31 -8.82
CA LEU A 4 6.26 -13.04 -9.02
C LEU A 4 6.56 -12.02 -7.90
N LEU A 5 7.17 -12.48 -6.80
CA LEU A 5 7.51 -11.61 -5.68
C LEU A 5 8.59 -10.62 -6.14
N GLY A 6 8.25 -9.34 -6.08
CA GLY A 6 9.07 -8.26 -6.58
C GLY A 6 9.11 -8.09 -8.12
N HIS A 7 8.29 -8.82 -8.88
CA HIS A 7 8.24 -8.64 -10.34
C HIS A 7 7.77 -7.21 -10.69
N PRO A 8 8.45 -6.48 -11.60
CA PRO A 8 8.16 -5.06 -11.86
C PRO A 8 6.70 -4.79 -12.24
N GLY A 9 6.13 -5.60 -13.14
CA GLY A 9 4.73 -5.44 -13.55
C GLY A 9 3.72 -5.72 -12.43
N CYS A 10 4.03 -6.64 -11.52
CA CYS A 10 3.18 -6.90 -10.36
C CYS A 10 3.26 -5.74 -9.35
N MET A 11 4.47 -5.20 -9.15
CA MET A 11 4.69 -4.03 -8.31
C MET A 11 3.94 -2.80 -8.85
N GLU A 12 3.99 -2.56 -10.15
CA GLU A 12 3.30 -1.44 -10.78
C GLU A 12 1.77 -1.57 -10.66
N SER A 13 1.22 -2.75 -10.96
CA SER A 13 -0.21 -3.04 -10.79
C SER A 13 -0.65 -2.82 -9.35
N LEU A 14 0.05 -3.40 -8.38
CA LEU A 14 -0.29 -3.29 -6.96
C LEU A 14 -0.28 -1.83 -6.46
N ARG A 15 0.65 -1.01 -6.95
CA ARG A 15 0.69 0.42 -6.64
C ARG A 15 -0.48 1.19 -7.26
N ALA A 16 -0.94 0.80 -8.44
CA ALA A 16 -2.14 1.37 -9.05
C ALA A 16 -3.39 0.98 -8.24
N ASP A 17 -3.52 -0.30 -7.90
CA ASP A 17 -4.63 -0.83 -7.10
C ASP A 17 -4.75 -0.11 -5.74
N LEU A 18 -3.62 0.13 -5.06
CA LEU A 18 -3.60 0.88 -3.80
C LEU A 18 -4.06 2.33 -3.95
N ARG A 19 -3.71 3.00 -5.06
CA ARG A 19 -4.18 4.37 -5.33
C ARG A 19 -5.69 4.40 -5.58
N ASP A 20 -6.19 3.43 -6.34
CA ASP A 20 -7.62 3.31 -6.63
C ASP A 20 -8.42 3.00 -5.36
N LEU A 21 -7.94 2.09 -4.51
CA LEU A 21 -8.53 1.80 -3.20
C LEU A 21 -8.56 3.04 -2.32
N GLN A 22 -7.47 3.80 -2.24
CA GLN A 22 -7.43 5.03 -1.47
C GLN A 22 -8.39 6.09 -1.99
N ALA A 23 -8.52 6.24 -3.31
CA ALA A 23 -9.48 7.16 -3.92
C ALA A 23 -10.92 6.75 -3.60
N ALA A 24 -11.24 5.45 -3.66
CA ALA A 24 -12.55 4.92 -3.30
C ALA A 24 -12.88 5.14 -1.81
N ILE A 25 -11.93 4.87 -0.91
CA ILE A 25 -12.08 5.12 0.53
C ILE A 25 -12.29 6.60 0.82
N ALA A 26 -11.54 7.48 0.15
CA ALA A 26 -11.70 8.93 0.29
C ALA A 26 -13.08 9.40 -0.19
N ASP A 27 -13.57 8.89 -1.33
CA ASP A 27 -14.91 9.23 -1.84
C ASP A 27 -16.00 8.81 -0.86
N VAL A 28 -15.98 7.57 -0.37
CA VAL A 28 -16.94 7.08 0.63
C VAL A 28 -16.86 7.89 1.93
N SER A 29 -15.64 8.11 2.45
CA SER A 29 -15.41 8.84 3.70
C SER A 29 -15.84 10.31 3.61
N SER A 30 -15.77 10.92 2.43
CA SER A 30 -16.24 12.31 2.24
C SER A 30 -17.75 12.46 2.45
N ARG A 31 -18.51 11.37 2.29
CA ARG A 31 -19.98 11.35 2.39
C ARG A 31 -20.46 10.73 3.70
N ALA A 32 -19.79 9.68 4.16
CA ALA A 32 -20.17 8.92 5.34
C ALA A 32 -19.38 9.30 6.61
N GLY A 33 -18.31 10.07 6.47
CA GLY A 33 -17.32 10.33 7.52
C GLY A 33 -16.22 9.27 7.55
N ALA A 34 -15.02 9.68 7.96
CA ALA A 34 -13.86 8.79 8.05
C ALA A 34 -13.97 7.84 9.25
N VAL A 35 -13.60 6.58 9.03
CA VAL A 35 -13.58 5.55 10.06
C VAL A 35 -12.16 5.41 10.61
N ARG A 36 -12.02 5.62 11.93
CA ARG A 36 -10.72 5.62 12.61
C ARG A 36 -10.50 4.31 13.35
N PHE A 37 -9.70 3.43 12.77
CA PHE A 37 -9.19 2.24 13.42
C PHE A 37 -7.66 2.23 13.41
N PRO A 38 -7.01 1.56 14.38
CA PRO A 38 -5.57 1.34 14.32
C PRO A 38 -5.18 0.66 13.01
N SER A 39 -4.06 1.10 12.42
CA SER A 39 -3.47 0.42 11.28
C SER A 39 -2.98 -0.96 11.71
N TRP A 40 -3.36 -1.98 10.95
CA TRP A 40 -2.85 -3.34 11.07
C TRP A 40 -1.34 -3.39 10.80
N LYS A 41 -0.85 -2.60 9.82
CA LYS A 41 0.57 -2.58 9.43
C LYS A 41 1.43 -1.68 10.33
N PHE A 42 0.90 -0.56 10.77
CA PHE A 42 1.57 0.43 11.61
C PHE A 42 0.78 0.61 12.91
N PRO A 43 1.00 -0.24 13.93
CA PRO A 43 0.17 -0.28 15.13
C PRO A 43 0.12 1.02 15.93
N ASP A 44 1.10 1.91 15.72
CA ASP A 44 1.22 3.23 16.31
C ASP A 44 0.41 4.32 15.55
N LYS A 45 -0.25 3.97 14.45
CA LYS A 45 -0.95 4.90 13.56
C LYS A 45 -2.40 4.50 13.36
N VAL A 46 -3.20 5.46 12.92
CA VAL A 46 -4.57 5.24 12.45
C VAL A 46 -4.54 4.97 10.95
N SER A 47 -5.24 3.92 10.48
CA SER A 47 -5.21 3.49 9.07
C SER A 47 -5.58 4.61 8.09
N CYS A 48 -6.67 5.33 8.37
CA CYS A 48 -7.15 6.41 7.50
C CYS A 48 -6.24 7.65 7.46
N ASP A 49 -5.31 7.78 8.41
CA ASP A 49 -4.39 8.92 8.52
C ASP A 49 -3.01 8.62 7.90
N LEU A 50 -2.82 7.42 7.34
CA LEU A 50 -1.58 7.04 6.66
C LEU A 50 -1.40 7.85 5.37
N ASP A 51 -0.25 8.49 5.24
CA ASP A 51 0.17 9.15 4.00
C ASP A 51 0.53 8.08 2.95
N LEU A 52 -0.46 7.67 2.17
CA LEU A 52 -0.26 6.65 1.14
C LEU A 52 0.66 7.13 0.02
N THR A 53 0.70 8.43 -0.27
CA THR A 53 1.61 8.98 -1.28
C THR A 53 3.06 8.74 -0.85
N ALA A 54 3.41 9.12 0.38
CA ALA A 54 4.74 8.90 0.93
C ALA A 54 5.09 7.40 1.04
N LEU A 55 4.13 6.54 1.40
CA LEU A 55 4.35 5.10 1.46
C LEU A 55 4.59 4.49 0.08
N LEU A 56 3.83 4.89 -0.94
CA LEU A 56 4.03 4.45 -2.32
C LEU A 56 5.35 4.98 -2.87
N GLU A 57 5.81 6.18 -2.52
CA GLU A 57 7.14 6.64 -2.90
C GLU A 57 8.25 5.79 -2.25
N ARG A 58 8.09 5.49 -0.96
CA ARG A 58 9.05 4.72 -0.18
C ARG A 58 9.17 3.26 -0.62
N TYR A 59 8.07 2.59 -0.93
CA TYR A 59 8.07 1.16 -1.28
C TYR A 59 7.86 0.99 -2.77
N SER A 60 8.95 0.75 -3.50
CA SER A 60 8.99 0.75 -4.96
C SER A 60 9.85 -0.37 -5.51
N TYR A 61 9.87 -0.50 -6.84
CA TYR A 61 10.77 -1.40 -7.53
C TYR A 61 12.18 -0.79 -7.58
N ALA A 62 13.19 -1.59 -7.25
CA ALA A 62 14.60 -1.23 -7.39
C ALA A 62 15.33 -2.37 -8.14
N GLU A 63 15.77 -2.07 -9.36
CA GLU A 63 16.36 -3.07 -10.28
C GLU A 63 17.57 -3.81 -9.70
N ASN A 64 18.41 -3.10 -8.94
CA ASN A 64 19.64 -3.64 -8.36
C ASN A 64 19.49 -4.07 -6.90
N ASP A 65 18.26 -4.10 -6.37
CA ASP A 65 17.99 -4.47 -4.98
C ASP A 65 16.74 -5.38 -4.90
N PRO A 66 16.93 -6.70 -5.13
CA PRO A 66 15.83 -7.65 -5.11
C PRO A 66 15.25 -7.84 -3.71
N GLU A 67 16.06 -7.75 -2.65
CA GLU A 67 15.57 -7.88 -1.27
C GLU A 67 14.64 -6.72 -0.90
N PHE A 68 15.05 -5.48 -1.19
CA PHE A 68 14.20 -4.31 -1.01
C PHE A 68 12.94 -4.39 -1.87
N THR A 69 13.06 -4.84 -3.12
CA THR A 69 11.92 -4.94 -4.02
C THR A 69 10.90 -5.97 -3.53
N GLN A 70 11.36 -7.14 -3.08
CA GLN A 70 10.50 -8.17 -2.49
C GLN A 70 9.87 -7.69 -1.18
N HIS A 71 10.64 -7.04 -0.31
CA HIS A 71 10.12 -6.44 0.92
C HIS A 71 9.05 -5.39 0.61
N SER A 72 9.32 -4.49 -0.33
CA SER A 72 8.37 -3.48 -0.80
C SER A 72 7.09 -4.11 -1.33
N HIS A 73 7.18 -5.20 -2.11
CA HIS A 73 6.01 -5.94 -2.56
C HIS A 73 5.16 -6.43 -1.39
N VAL A 74 5.78 -7.07 -0.38
CA VAL A 74 5.06 -7.56 0.80
C VAL A 74 4.39 -6.42 1.56
N VAL A 75 5.11 -5.31 1.79
CA VAL A 75 4.56 -4.15 2.49
C VAL A 75 3.36 -3.57 1.74
N LEU A 76 3.43 -3.46 0.42
CA LEU A 76 2.31 -2.98 -0.40
C LEU A 76 1.10 -3.94 -0.33
N LEU A 77 1.31 -5.25 -0.27
CA LEU A 77 0.21 -6.22 -0.06
C LEU A 77 -0.42 -6.08 1.33
N GLU A 78 0.39 -5.86 2.37
CA GLU A 78 -0.12 -5.62 3.72
C GLU A 78 -0.92 -4.31 3.80
N LEU A 79 -0.56 -3.29 3.01
CA LEU A 79 -1.33 -2.06 2.90
C LEU A 79 -2.71 -2.28 2.29
N VAL A 80 -2.90 -3.27 1.40
CA VAL A 80 -4.24 -3.61 0.89
C VAL A 80 -5.13 -4.15 2.02
N ILE A 81 -4.57 -4.95 2.93
CA ILE A 81 -5.28 -5.49 4.10
C ILE A 81 -5.57 -4.39 5.15
N ASP A 82 -4.68 -3.40 5.22
CA ASP A 82 -4.77 -2.29 6.18
C ASP A 82 -5.89 -1.28 5.88
N ARG A 83 -6.36 -1.23 4.64
CA ARG A 83 -7.34 -0.27 4.11
C ARG A 83 -8.77 -0.78 4.24
#